data_AF-A0A3E4ZEX4-F1
#
_entry.id   AF-A0A3E4ZEX4-F1
#
_cell.length_a   1.000
_cell.length_b   1.000
_cell.length_c   1.000
_cell.angle_alpha   90.00
_cell.angle_beta   90.00
_cell.angle_gamma   90.00
#
_symmetry.space_group_name_H-M   'P 1'
#
loop_
_entity.id
_entity.type
_entity.pdbx_description
1 polymer ?
#
loop_
_entity_poly.entity_id
_entity_poly.type
_entity_poly.pdbx_seq_one_letter_code
_entity_poly.pdbx_strand_id
1 'polypeptide(L)' 'MDKNVYTIEEVDQLKAWAEQTEFPAEMQLDKAIYIPDVKETVRRLVMQAYVCYENPRLQGCLRLLERIKARIEEEKRS' A
#
# COMPACT_ATOMS: atom_id res chain seq x y z
N MET A 1 -7.30 9.82 16.84
CA MET A 1 -6.71 8.60 17.42
C MET A 1 -5.72 8.08 16.40
N ASP A 2 -4.44 8.37 16.60
CA ASP A 2 -3.38 7.75 15.81
C ASP A 2 -3.48 6.23 16.02
N LYS A 3 -3.87 5.49 14.97
CA LYS A 3 -3.81 4.03 14.98
C LYS A 3 -2.34 3.67 15.21
N ASN A 4 -2.04 3.23 16.42
CA ASN A 4 -0.65 3.10 16.85
C ASN A 4 0.01 1.88 16.21
N VAL A 5 -0.77 0.85 15.86
CA VAL A 5 -0.27 -0.39 15.27
C VAL A 5 -1.30 -0.97 14.29
N TYR A 6 -0.87 -1.44 13.12
CA TYR A 6 -1.73 -2.19 12.19
C TYR A 6 -1.93 -3.62 12.70
N THR A 7 -3.14 -4.17 12.55
CA THR A 7 -3.42 -5.58 12.85
C THR A 7 -3.17 -6.46 11.63
N ILE A 8 -3.05 -7.77 11.85
CA ILE A 8 -2.95 -8.75 10.76
C ILE A 8 -4.18 -8.70 9.83
N GLU A 9 -5.37 -8.47 10.39
CA GLU A 9 -6.61 -8.34 9.61
C GLU A 9 -6.56 -7.16 8.64
N GLU A 10 -5.95 -6.05 9.04
CA GLU A 10 -5.75 -4.90 8.15
C GLU A 10 -4.75 -5.21 7.03
N VAL A 11 -3.69 -5.98 7.33
CA VAL A 11 -2.77 -6.48 6.29
C VAL A 11 -3.50 -7.38 5.31
N ASP A 12 -4.34 -8.30 5.80
CA ASP A 12 -5.11 -9.21 4.96
C ASP A 12 -6.10 -8.45 4.07
N GLN A 13 -6.74 -7.39 4.57
CA GLN A 13 -7.59 -6.51 3.77
C GLN A 13 -6.81 -5.80 2.66
N LEU A 14 -5.60 -5.31 2.95
CA LEU A 14 -4.72 -4.70 1.96
C LEU A 14 -4.24 -5.71 0.91
N LYS A 15 -3.93 -6.94 1.32
CA LYS A 15 -3.60 -8.03 0.41
C LYS A 15 -4.78 -8.36 -0.51
N ALA A 16 -5.96 -8.57 0.04
CA ALA A 16 -7.16 -8.91 -0.73
C ALA A 16 -7.52 -7.82 -1.75
N TRP A 17 -7.38 -6.55 -1.36
CA TRP A 17 -7.52 -5.43 -2.27
C TRP A 17 -6.47 -5.49 -3.39
N ALA A 18 -5.20 -5.73 -3.07
CA ALA A 18 -4.14 -5.78 -4.07
C ALA A 18 -4.33 -6.91 -5.08
N GLU A 19 -4.85 -8.07 -4.66
CA GLU A 19 -5.13 -9.21 -5.53
C GLU A 19 -6.28 -8.96 -6.51
N GLN A 20 -7.22 -8.07 -6.17
CA GLN A 20 -8.38 -7.73 -6.99
C GLN A 20 -8.18 -6.44 -7.81
N THR A 21 -7.03 -5.78 -7.67
CA THR A 21 -6.77 -4.48 -8.29
C THR A 21 -5.98 -4.65 -9.57
N GLU A 22 -6.51 -4.09 -10.67
CA GLU A 22 -5.70 -3.78 -11.84
C GLU A 22 -4.87 -2.52 -11.57
N PHE A 23 -3.56 -2.63 -11.76
CA PHE A 23 -2.60 -1.56 -11.52
C PHE A 23 -2.16 -0.93 -12.85
N PRO A 24 -1.94 0.40 -12.90
CA PRO A 24 -1.19 1.00 -14.00
C PRO A 24 0.25 0.46 -14.01
N ALA A 25 0.93 0.56 -15.15
CA ALA A 25 2.33 0.11 -15.26
C ALA A 25 3.25 0.90 -14.30
N GLU A 26 3.11 2.21 -14.33
CA GLU A 26 3.86 3.17 -13.53
C GLU A 26 2.92 4.17 -12.84
N MET A 27 3.41 4.86 -11.82
CA MET A 27 2.64 5.86 -11.08
C MET A 27 3.53 6.96 -10.52
N GLN A 28 3.11 8.22 -10.69
CA GLN A 28 3.57 9.32 -9.85
C GLN A 28 2.63 9.49 -8.66
N LEU A 29 3.09 9.14 -7.46
CA LEU A 29 2.26 9.21 -6.25
C LEU A 29 2.18 10.64 -5.71
N ASP A 30 3.30 11.36 -5.71
CA ASP A 30 3.43 12.78 -5.38
C ASP A 30 4.69 13.34 -6.06
N LYS A 31 5.07 14.61 -5.82
CA LYS A 31 6.25 15.24 -6.46
C LYS A 31 7.60 14.55 -6.18
N ALA A 32 7.72 13.76 -5.12
CA ALA A 32 8.94 13.10 -4.68
C ALA A 32 8.94 11.59 -4.93
N ILE A 33 7.78 10.96 -5.09
CA ILE A 33 7.66 9.50 -5.22
C ILE A 33 7.13 9.11 -6.60
N TYR A 34 8.03 8.56 -7.41
CA TYR A 34 7.73 7.90 -8.66
C TYR A 34 7.91 6.38 -8.49
N ILE A 35 6.95 5.62 -9.00
CA ILE A 35 6.87 4.16 -8.92
C ILE A 35 6.90 3.61 -10.35
N PRO A 36 8.04 3.07 -10.82
CA PRO A 36 8.17 2.60 -12.20
C PRO A 36 7.48 1.26 -12.47
N ASP A 37 7.24 0.45 -11.43
CA ASP A 37 6.48 -0.81 -11.52
C ASP A 37 5.54 -0.89 -10.32
N VAL A 38 4.28 -0.50 -10.52
CA VAL A 38 3.30 -0.42 -9.43
C VAL A 38 2.96 -1.79 -8.89
N LYS A 39 2.79 -2.78 -9.78
CA LYS A 39 2.40 -4.14 -9.39
C LYS A 39 3.48 -4.80 -8.54
N GLU A 40 4.73 -4.75 -8.96
CA GLU A 40 5.83 -5.32 -8.19
C GLU A 40 6.08 -4.56 -6.89
N THR A 41 5.95 -3.23 -6.91
CA THR A 41 6.06 -2.40 -5.70
C THR A 41 4.99 -2.76 -4.67
N VAL A 42 3.73 -2.84 -5.07
CA VAL A 42 2.62 -3.24 -4.19
C VAL A 42 2.84 -4.65 -3.64
N ARG A 43 3.25 -5.61 -4.49
CA ARG A 43 3.57 -6.98 -4.03
C ARG A 43 4.63 -6.98 -2.94
N ARG A 44 5.71 -6.21 -3.10
CA ARG A 44 6.78 -6.08 -2.10
C ARG A 44 6.32 -5.42 -0.81
N LEU A 45 5.49 -4.38 -0.92
CA LEU A 45 4.92 -3.71 0.25
C LEU A 45 4.00 -4.62 1.06
N VAL A 46 3.19 -5.46 0.40
CA VAL A 46 2.36 -6.47 1.08
C VAL A 46 3.22 -7.49 1.80
N MET A 47 4.27 -8.03 1.17
CA MET A 47 5.20 -8.96 1.84
C MET A 47 5.85 -8.31 3.06
N GLN A 48 6.28 -7.05 2.96
CA GLN A 48 6.87 -6.32 4.08
C GLN A 48 5.84 -6.02 5.18
N ALA A 49 4.58 -5.75 4.83
CA ALA A 49 3.51 -5.50 5.78
C ALA A 49 3.31 -6.69 6.74
N TYR A 50 3.33 -7.93 6.25
CA TYR A 50 3.26 -9.13 7.10
C TYR A 50 4.43 -9.25 8.09
N VAL A 51 5.58 -8.65 7.79
CA VAL A 51 6.74 -8.64 8.69
C VAL A 51 6.67 -7.48 9.69
N CYS A 52 6.05 -6.36 9.31
CA CYS A 52 6.13 -5.10 10.06
C CYS A 52 4.86 -4.71 10.81
N TYR A 53 3.73 -5.42 10.68
CA TYR A 53 2.42 -4.97 11.17
C TYR A 53 2.39 -4.70 12.67
N GLU A 54 3.02 -5.53 13.52
CA GLU A 54 3.03 -5.32 14.99
C GLU A 54 4.12 -4.35 15.46
N ASN A 55 4.97 -3.84 14.55
CA ASN A 55 6.06 -2.95 14.91
C ASN A 55 5.76 -1.50 14.50
N PRO A 56 5.33 -0.63 15.43
CA PRO A 56 4.94 0.75 15.12
C PRO A 56 6.05 1.57 14.43
N ARG A 57 7.32 1.22 14.64
CA ARG A 57 8.46 1.92 14.03
C ARG A 57 8.72 1.52 12.57
N LEU A 58 8.17 0.40 12.09
CA LEU A 58 8.43 -0.14 10.75
C LEU A 58 7.21 -0.10 9.81
N GLN A 59 6.14 0.59 10.17
CA GLN A 59 4.90 0.65 9.37
C GLN A 59 4.94 1.64 8.20
N GLY A 60 6.14 2.08 7.79
CA GLY A 60 6.31 2.92 6.61
C GLY A 60 5.78 2.25 5.34
N CYS A 61 5.94 0.93 5.21
CA CYS A 61 5.41 0.16 4.07
C CYS A 61 3.89 0.16 4.02
N LEU A 62 3.23 0.03 5.18
CA LEU A 62 1.77 0.03 5.30
C LEU A 62 1.19 1.40 4.92
N ARG A 63 1.79 2.48 5.46
CA ARG A 63 1.41 3.85 5.09
C ARG A 63 1.60 4.13 3.60
N LEU A 64 2.69 3.64 3.00
CA LEU A 64 2.92 3.80 1.56
C LEU A 64 1.89 3.00 0.74
N LEU A 65 1.58 1.77 1.16
CA LEU A 65 0.59 0.92 0.50
C LEU A 65 -0.81 1.55 0.53
N GLU A 66 -1.23 2.13 1.66
CA GLU A 66 -2.50 2.86 1.75
C GLU A 66 -2.55 4.09 0.84
N ARG A 67 -1.43 4.83 0.73
CA ARG A 67 -1.36 5.98 -0.17
C ARG A 67 -1.48 5.58 -1.64
N ILE A 68 -0.82 4.49 -2.04
CA ILE A 68 -0.97 3.93 -3.40
C ILE A 68 -2.43 3.52 -3.63
N LYS A 69 -3.03 2.82 -2.67
CA LYS A 69 -4.45 2.43 -2.74
C LYS A 69 -5.37 3.61 -2.96
N ALA A 70 -5.25 4.64 -2.13
CA ALA A 70 -6.07 5.85 -2.24
C ALA A 70 -5.92 6.53 -3.60
N ARG A 71 -4.68 6.61 -4.13
CA ARG A 71 -4.41 7.18 -5.45
C ARG A 71 -5.10 6.40 -6.57
N ILE A 72 -5.03 5.06 -6.55
CA ILE A 72 -5.69 4.20 -7.54
C ILE A 72 -7.21 4.36 -7.48
N GLU A 73 -7.77 4.38 -6.27
CA GLU A 73 -9.22 4.54 -6.07
C GLU A 73 -9.72 5.93 -6.52
N GLU A 74 -8.89 6.97 -6.38
CA GLU A 74 -9.16 8.31 -6.89
C GLU A 74 -9.14 8.37 -8.43
N GLU A 75 -8.17 7.72 -9.08
CA GLU A 75 -8.12 7.63 -10.55
C GLU A 75 -9.32 6.88 -11.13
N LYS A 76 -9.78 5.82 -10.46
CA LYS A 76 -10.96 5.06 -10.90
C LYS A 76 -12.28 5.83 -10.79
N ARG A 77 -12.32 6.91 -9.99
CA ARG A 77 -13.52 7.74 -9.79
C ARG A 77 -13.58 8.93 -10.77
N SER A 78 -12.45 9.29 -11.36
CA SER A 78 -12.32 10.40 -12.31
C SER A 78 -12.66 9.96 -13.73
#